data_AF-A0AAV5VFJ1-F1
#
_entry.id   AF-A0AAV5VFJ1-F1
#
_cell.length_a   1.000
_cell.length_b   1.000
_cell.length_c   1.000
_cell.angle_alpha   90.00
_cell.angle_beta   90.00
_cell.angle_gamma   90.00
#
_symmetry.space_group_name_H-M   'P 1'
#
loop_
_entity.id
_entity.type
_entity.pdbx_description
1 polymer ?
#
loop_
_entity_poly.entity_id
_entity_poly.type
_entity_poly.pdbx_seq_one_letter_code
_entity_poly.pdbx_strand_id
1 'polypeptide(L)' 'LPLTRRDPCNNFGTFAHGKCKCIEGVTGEHCNMFLSTMCDKEGRCPQPDTYCYFKNADCWLNPQLCHDKRGWCLPFD' A
#
# COMPACT_ATOMS: atom_id res chain seq x y z
N LEU A 1 -24.91 5.94 23.57
CA LEU A 1 -23.51 5.77 23.11
C LEU A 1 -23.44 6.18 21.65
N PRO A 2 -22.58 7.12 21.21
CA PRO A 2 -22.49 7.39 19.79
C PRO A 2 -21.72 6.24 19.13
N LEU A 3 -22.33 5.64 18.12
CA LEU A 3 -21.70 4.67 17.23
C LEU A 3 -20.42 5.31 16.68
N THR A 4 -19.26 4.70 16.93
CA THR A 4 -18.02 5.04 16.26
C THR A 4 -18.31 5.14 14.77
N ARG A 5 -18.31 6.35 14.22
CA ARG A 5 -18.64 6.59 12.82
C ARG A 5 -17.63 5.82 12.00
N ARG A 6 -18.05 4.69 11.44
CA ARG A 6 -17.19 3.81 10.65
C ARG A 6 -16.68 4.63 9.48
N ASP A 7 -15.36 4.78 9.38
CA ASP A 7 -14.75 5.50 8.27
C ASP A 7 -15.17 4.83 6.96
N PRO A 8 -15.82 5.55 6.03
CA PRO A 8 -16.36 4.96 4.80
C PRO A 8 -15.27 4.47 3.84
N CYS A 9 -14.02 4.85 4.06
CA CYS A 9 -12.84 4.45 3.30
C CYS A 9 -11.90 3.55 4.12
N ASN A 10 -12.44 2.86 5.15
CA ASN A 10 -11.69 1.96 6.04
C ASN A 10 -10.44 2.58 6.68
N ASN A 11 -10.39 3.91 6.83
CA ASN A 11 -9.21 4.68 7.28
C ASN A 11 -8.01 4.66 6.32
N PHE A 12 -8.16 4.13 5.11
CA PHE A 12 -7.13 4.08 4.07
C PHE A 12 -7.44 5.01 2.90
N GLY A 13 -8.17 6.09 3.14
CA GLY A 13 -8.49 7.06 2.11
C GLY A 13 -9.26 8.25 2.65
N THR A 14 -9.52 9.19 1.75
CA THR A 14 -10.35 10.37 2.00
C THR A 14 -11.68 10.24 1.29
N PHE A 15 -12.78 10.45 2.01
CA PHE A 15 -14.13 10.44 1.42
C PHE A 15 -14.52 11.83 0.92
N ALA A 16 -14.82 11.95 -0.38
CA ALA A 16 -15.27 13.20 -0.99
C ALA A 16 -16.26 12.92 -2.14
N HIS A 17 -17.31 13.72 -2.26
CA HIS A 17 -18.32 13.62 -3.32
C HIS A 17 -18.91 12.20 -3.50
N GLY A 18 -19.15 11.48 -2.39
CA GLY A 18 -19.74 10.15 -2.44
C GLY A 18 -18.77 9.03 -2.84
N LYS A 19 -17.46 9.30 -2.94
CA LYS A 19 -16.44 8.32 -3.32
C LYS A 19 -15.23 8.39 -2.41
N CYS A 20 -14.52 7.27 -2.28
CA CYS A 20 -13.22 7.22 -1.62
C CYS A 20 -12.10 7.51 -2.60
N LYS A 21 -11.16 8.38 -2.19
CA LYS A 21 -9.83 8.49 -2.78
C LYS A 21 -8.87 7.75 -1.85
N CYS A 22 -8.41 6.58 -2.27
CA CYS A 22 -7.53 5.73 -1.46
C CYS A 22 -6.11 6.30 -1.39
N ILE A 23 -5.42 5.99 -0.29
CA ILE A 23 -3.97 6.22 -0.21
C ILE A 23 -3.24 5.23 -1.11
N GLU A 24 -1.96 5.46 -1.34
CA GLU A 24 -1.15 4.58 -2.19
C GLU A 24 -1.13 3.13 -1.66
N GLY A 25 -1.24 2.17 -2.57
CA GLY A 25 -1.18 0.75 -2.24
C GLY A 25 -2.46 0.10 -1.73
N VAL A 26 -3.57 0.83 -1.71
CA VAL A 26 -4.91 0.29 -1.47
C VAL A 26 -5.90 0.75 -2.54
N THR A 27 -6.92 -0.06 -2.79
CA THR A 27 -7.96 0.17 -3.80
C THR A 27 -9.31 -0.36 -3.34
N GLY A 28 -10.30 -0.29 -4.23
CA GLY A 28 -11.68 -0.66 -3.98
C GLY A 28 -12.56 0.52 -3.58
N GLU A 29 -13.87 0.33 -3.66
CA GLU A 29 -14.87 1.37 -3.38
C GLU A 29 -14.70 1.99 -1.98
N HIS A 30 -14.24 1.18 -1.02
CA HIS A 30 -14.03 1.57 0.37
C HIS A 30 -12.55 1.46 0.80
N CYS A 31 -11.59 1.43 -0.13
CA CYS A 31 -10.16 1.29 0.17
C CYS A 31 -9.83 0.05 1.04
N ASN A 32 -10.55 -1.05 0.81
CA ASN A 32 -10.46 -2.28 1.59
C ASN A 32 -9.65 -3.39 0.90
N MET A 33 -9.10 -3.12 -0.27
CA MET A 33 -8.31 -4.07 -1.05
C MET A 33 -6.87 -3.59 -1.10
N PHE A 34 -5.91 -4.41 -0.69
CA PHE A 34 -4.49 -4.06 -0.79
C PHE A 34 -3.98 -4.38 -2.21
N LEU A 35 -3.29 -3.42 -2.82
CA LEU A 35 -2.50 -3.61 -4.03
C LEU A 35 -1.07 -4.07 -3.69
N SER A 36 -0.68 -3.92 -2.43
CA SER A 36 0.66 -4.27 -1.97
C SER A 36 0.87 -5.78 -1.88
N THR A 37 2.05 -6.23 -2.29
CA THR A 37 2.54 -7.59 -2.04
C THR A 37 3.72 -7.57 -1.08
N MET A 38 3.95 -8.65 -0.34
CA MET A 38 5.15 -8.75 0.50
C MET A 38 6.38 -9.00 -0.37
N CYS A 39 7.53 -8.47 0.06
CA CYS A 39 8.80 -8.83 -0.56
C CYS A 39 9.07 -10.34 -0.39
N ASP A 40 9.83 -10.92 -1.31
CA ASP A 40 10.22 -12.33 -1.26
C ASP A 40 11.17 -12.62 -0.07
N LYS A 41 11.58 -13.87 0.08
CA LYS A 41 12.45 -14.30 1.18
C LYS A 41 13.85 -13.67 1.13
N GLU A 42 14.23 -13.06 0.02
CA GLU A 42 15.46 -12.29 -0.16
C GLU A 42 15.25 -10.78 -0.06
N GLY A 43 14.02 -10.33 0.25
CA GLY A 43 13.70 -8.91 0.37
C GLY A 43 13.61 -8.21 -0.99
N ARG A 44 13.14 -8.90 -2.03
CA ARG A 44 12.91 -8.30 -3.36
C ARG A 44 11.42 -8.22 -3.70
N CYS A 45 11.06 -7.29 -4.56
CA CYS A 45 9.71 -7.27 -5.09
C CYS A 45 9.50 -8.41 -6.10
N PRO A 46 8.48 -9.26 -5.90
CA PRO A 46 8.32 -10.47 -6.70
C PRO A 46 7.74 -10.20 -8.09
N GLN A 47 7.15 -9.02 -8.32
CA GLN A 47 6.52 -8.64 -9.58
C GLN A 47 7.34 -7.55 -10.28
N PRO A 48 7.55 -7.68 -11.61
CA PRO A 48 8.41 -6.77 -12.37
C PRO A 48 7.90 -5.31 -12.37
N ASP A 49 6.58 -5.11 -12.36
CA ASP A 49 5.95 -3.78 -12.42
C ASP A 49 5.56 -3.25 -11.04
N THR A 50 6.35 -3.59 -10.02
CA THR A 50 6.16 -3.10 -8.65
C THR A 50 7.43 -2.48 -8.11
N TYR A 51 7.34 -1.67 -7.06
CA TYR A 51 8.46 -1.06 -6.39
C TYR A 51 8.31 -1.15 -4.87
N CYS A 52 9.43 -1.20 -4.15
CA CYS A 52 9.47 -1.19 -2.71
C CYS A 52 8.92 0.15 -2.19
N TYR A 53 7.83 0.08 -1.42
CA TYR A 53 7.24 1.24 -0.79
C TYR A 53 8.03 1.70 0.43
N PHE A 54 8.30 3.00 0.41
CA PHE A 54 9.17 3.75 1.29
C PHE A 54 8.80 3.65 2.78
N LYS A 55 9.57 2.89 3.57
CA LYS A 55 9.90 3.13 5.00
C LYS A 55 11.23 2.50 5.46
N ASN A 56 11.95 1.82 4.56
CA ASN A 56 13.31 1.34 4.81
C ASN A 56 14.28 2.14 3.94
N ALA A 57 15.38 2.65 4.52
CA ALA A 57 16.37 3.48 3.82
C ALA A 57 17.01 2.74 2.63
N ASP A 58 16.92 1.41 2.64
CA ASP A 58 17.48 0.52 1.62
C ASP A 58 16.82 0.66 0.24
N CYS A 59 15.60 1.18 0.15
CA CYS A 59 14.85 1.30 -1.13
C CYS A 59 15.28 2.51 -1.99
N TRP A 60 16.21 3.35 -1.51
CA TRP A 60 16.68 4.54 -2.24
C TRP A 60 17.60 4.23 -3.42
N LEU A 61 18.35 3.12 -3.37
CA LEU A 61 19.34 2.80 -4.39
C LEU A 61 18.80 1.87 -5.48
N ASN A 62 17.85 0.99 -5.13
CA ASN A 62 17.20 0.09 -6.07
C ASN A 62 15.73 -0.11 -5.67
N PRO A 63 14.77 0.35 -6.49
CA PRO A 63 13.35 0.25 -6.18
C PRO A 63 12.82 -1.19 -6.12
N GLN A 64 13.56 -2.19 -6.60
CA GLN A 64 13.19 -3.60 -6.48
C GLN A 64 13.71 -4.28 -5.22
N LEU A 65 14.58 -3.62 -4.45
CA LEU A 65 15.26 -4.22 -3.29
C LEU A 65 14.78 -3.57 -1.99
N CYS A 66 13.95 -4.30 -1.27
CA CYS A 66 13.45 -3.92 0.05
C CYS A 66 14.51 -4.10 1.15
N HIS A 67 15.39 -5.09 0.97
CA HIS A 67 16.38 -5.60 1.96
C HIS A 67 15.78 -5.97 3.35
N ASP A 68 14.45 -5.91 3.49
CA ASP A 68 13.66 -6.37 4.63
C ASP A 68 12.51 -7.23 4.10
N LYS A 69 12.33 -8.43 4.67
CA LYS A 69 11.27 -9.39 4.33
C LYS A 69 9.88 -8.90 4.73
N ARG A 70 9.79 -7.82 5.52
CA ARG A 70 8.56 -7.13 5.92
C ARG A 70 8.26 -5.92 5.04
N GLY A 71 9.08 -5.65 4.03
CA GLY A 71 8.82 -4.62 3.04
C GLY A 71 7.55 -4.92 2.23
N TRP A 72 6.96 -3.87 1.67
CA TRP A 72 5.77 -3.95 0.83
C TRP A 72 6.11 -3.44 -0.57
N CYS A 73 5.63 -4.14 -1.59
CA CYS A 73 5.82 -3.81 -2.99
C CYS A 73 4.52 -3.30 -3.56
N LEU A 74 4.53 -2.08 -4.12
CA LEU A 74 3.39 -1.43 -4.73
C LEU A 74 3.53 -1.43 -6.25
N PRO A 75 2.44 -1.56 -7.02
CA PRO A 75 2.50 -1.35 -8.46
C PRO A 75 2.93 0.08 -8.77
N PHE A 76 3.62 0.27 -9.91
CA PHE A 76 3.78 1.61 -10.46
C PHE A 76 2.39 2.15 -10.91
N ASP A 77 2.12 3.42 -10.60
CA ASP A 77 0.94 4.16 -11.09
C ASP A 77 1.06 4.56 -12.57
#